data_AF-A0AA34Z6D1-F1
#
_entry.id   AF-A0AA34Z6D1-F1
#
_cell.length_a   1.000
_cell.length_b   1.000
_cell.length_c   1.000
_cell.angle_alpha   90.00
_cell.angle_beta   90.00
_cell.angle_gamma   90.00
#
_symmetry.space_group_name_H-M   'P 1'
#
loop_
_entity.id
_entity.type
_entity.pdbx_description
1 polymer ?
#
loop_
_entity_poly.entity_id
_entity_poly.type
_entity_poly.pdbx_seq_one_letter_code
_entity_poly.pdbx_strand_id
1 'polypeptide(L)' 'MTLSEISITTERLYYLLQTISEQHYEMEDNQRFSLIEIAWEISGEINDRMNTREGKHNGQN' A
#
# COMPACT_ATOMS: atom_id res chain seq x y z
N MET A 1 -0.71 4.33 12.37
CA MET A 1 -1.55 3.14 12.20
C MET A 1 -1.34 2.16 13.35
N THR A 2 -2.40 1.55 13.86
CA THR A 2 -2.40 0.32 14.69
C THR A 2 -2.05 -0.91 13.83
N LEU A 3 -1.79 -2.07 14.44
CA LEU A 3 -1.56 -3.32 13.67
C LEU A 3 -2.78 -3.66 12.79
N SER A 4 -3.98 -3.47 13.34
CA SER A 4 -5.24 -3.68 12.61
C SER A 4 -5.39 -2.71 11.43
N GLU A 5 -5.05 -1.44 11.61
CA GLU A 5 -5.08 -0.47 10.51
C GLU A 5 -4.08 -0.82 9.40
N ILE A 6 -2.87 -1.28 9.73
CA ILE A 6 -1.90 -1.73 8.71
C ILE A 6 -2.44 -2.94 7.94
N SER A 7 -3.07 -3.90 8.64
CA SER A 7 -3.68 -5.07 8.01
C SER A 7 -4.78 -4.68 7.01
N ILE A 8 -5.69 -3.79 7.41
CA ILE A 8 -6.78 -3.30 6.55
C ILE A 8 -6.22 -2.53 5.35
N THR A 9 -5.22 -1.67 5.58
CA THR A 9 -4.60 -0.91 4.49
C THR A 9 -3.85 -1.82 3.52
N THR A 10 -3.22 -2.89 4.01
CA THR A 10 -2.56 -3.90 3.17
C THR A 10 -3.57 -4.66 2.31
N GLU A 11 -4.72 -5.04 2.88
CA GLU A 11 -5.81 -5.68 2.13
C GLU A 11 -6.38 -4.76 1.04
N ARG A 12 -6.54 -3.47 1.33
CA ARG A 12 -6.95 -2.48 0.33
C ARG A 12 -5.93 -2.34 -0.81
N LEU A 13 -4.64 -2.32 -0.48
CA LEU A 13 -3.58 -2.29 -1.48
C LEU A 13 -3.64 -3.54 -2.37
N TYR A 14 -3.87 -4.72 -1.78
CA TYR A 14 -4.03 -5.97 -2.52
C TYR A 14 -5.18 -5.88 -3.54
N TYR A 15 -6.37 -5.45 -3.11
CA TYR A 15 -7.52 -5.34 -4.01
C TYR A 15 -7.29 -4.31 -5.12
N LEU A 16 -6.66 -3.18 -4.82
CA LEU A 16 -6.30 -2.18 -5.82
C LEU A 16 -5.38 -2.76 -6.89
N LEU A 17 -4.31 -3.46 -6.48
CA LEU A 17 -3.37 -4.09 -7.40
C LEU A 17 -4.05 -5.19 -8.23
N GLN A 18 -4.94 -5.97 -7.62
CA GLN A 18 -5.74 -6.97 -8.33
C GLN A 18 -6.61 -6.31 -9.41
N THR A 19 -7.35 -5.25 -9.08
CA THR A 19 -8.17 -4.50 -10.06
C THR A 19 -7.32 -3.94 -11.19
N ILE A 20 -6.16 -3.35 -10.89
CA ILE A 20 -5.25 -2.83 -11.92
C ILE A 20 -4.79 -3.96 -12.85
N SER A 21 -4.47 -5.14 -12.31
CA SER A 21 -4.04 -6.30 -13.08
C SER A 21 -5.15 -6.86 -13.96
N GLU A 22 -6.36 -7.02 -13.41
CA GLU A 22 -7.51 -7.61 -14.11
C GLU A 22 -8.04 -6.71 -15.22
N GLN A 23 -7.90 -5.40 -15.06
CA GLN A 23 -8.45 -4.40 -16.00
C GLN A 23 -7.36 -3.69 -16.80
N HIS A 24 -6.13 -4.20 -16.76
CA HIS A 24 -4.96 -3.53 -17.33
C HIS A 24 -5.17 -3.11 -18.79
N TYR A 25 -5.70 -3.99 -19.64
CA TYR A 25 -5.90 -3.69 -21.06
C TYR A 25 -7.17 -2.89 -21.37
N GLU A 26 -8.09 -2.77 -20.41
CA GLU A 26 -9.40 -2.13 -20.57
C GLU A 26 -9.41 -0.69 -20.02
N MET A 27 -8.43 -0.32 -19.18
CA MET A 27 -8.30 1.02 -18.63
C MET A 27 -7.54 1.98 -19.53
N GLU A 28 -8.00 3.24 -19.56
CA GLU A 28 -7.26 4.34 -20.14
C GLU A 28 -5.93 4.57 -19.40
N ASP A 29 -4.91 5.03 -20.12
CA ASP A 29 -3.55 5.20 -19.59
C ASP A 29 -3.50 6.17 -18.39
N ASN A 30 -4.29 7.24 -18.41
CA ASN A 30 -4.42 8.20 -17.31
C ASN A 30 -5.01 7.57 -16.05
N GLN A 31 -6.07 6.76 -16.19
CA GLN A 31 -6.71 6.05 -15.07
C GLN A 31 -5.73 5.04 -14.47
N ARG A 32 -5.05 4.28 -15.33
CA ARG A 32 -4.05 3.30 -14.92
C ARG A 32 -2.90 3.96 -14.18
N PHE A 33 -2.39 5.07 -14.70
CA PHE A 33 -1.33 5.83 -14.05
C PHE A 33 -1.75 6.31 -12.65
N SER A 34 -2.91 6.95 -12.54
CA SER A 34 -3.44 7.43 -11.25
C SER A 34 -3.64 6.30 -10.24
N LEU A 35 -4.13 5.14 -10.67
CA LEU A 35 -4.31 3.99 -9.78
C LEU A 35 -2.97 3.39 -9.31
N ILE A 36 -1.95 3.37 -10.18
CA ILE A 36 -0.59 2.96 -9.81
C ILE A 36 0.03 3.95 -8.82
N GLU A 37 -0.19 5.26 -9.02
CA GLU A 37 0.29 6.31 -8.10
C GLU A 37 -0.32 6.14 -6.70
N ILE A 38 -1.65 5.92 -6.63
CA ILE A 38 -2.33 5.61 -5.36
C ILE A 38 -1.76 4.34 -4.71
N ALA A 39 -1.53 3.28 -5.49
CA ALA A 39 -0.95 2.04 -4.97
C ALA A 39 0.47 2.27 -4.41
N TRP A 40 1.27 3.10 -5.09
CA TRP A 40 2.61 3.47 -4.65
C TRP A 40 2.59 4.26 -3.34
N GLU A 41 1.72 5.26 -3.22
CA GLU A 41 1.54 6.04 -1.98
C GLU A 41 1.16 5.15 -0.79
N ILE A 42 0.15 4.28 -0.97
CA ILE A 42 -0.29 3.35 0.07
C ILE A 42 0.85 2.41 0.48
N SER A 43 1.63 1.91 -0.49
CA SER A 43 2.79 1.05 -0.20
C SER A 43 3.86 1.77 0.62
N GLY A 44 4.12 3.05 0.32
CA GLY A 44 5.04 3.90 1.07
C GLY A 44 4.58 4.10 2.51
N GLU A 45 3.29 4.39 2.72
CA GLU A 45 2.73 4.53 4.06
C GLU A 45 2.87 3.24 4.89
N ILE A 46 2.59 2.08 4.30
CA ILE A 46 2.77 0.79 4.98
C ILE A 46 4.24 0.60 5.37
N ASN A 47 5.15 0.81 4.42
CA ASN A 47 6.59 0.65 4.63
C ASN A 47 7.12 1.57 5.74
N ASP A 48 6.78 2.86 5.71
CA ASP A 48 7.20 3.83 6.72
C ASP A 48 6.71 3.43 8.11
N ARG A 49 5.47 2.94 8.21
CA ARG A 49 4.89 2.53 9.49
C ARG A 49 5.47 1.22 10.03
N MET A 50 5.78 0.27 9.17
CA MET A 50 6.46 -0.97 9.57
C MET A 50 7.88 -0.66 10.06
N ASN A 51 8.65 0.12 9.30
CA ASN A 51 10.02 0.49 9.67
C ASN A 51 10.10 1.39 10.91
N THR A 52 9.14 2.32 11.09
CA THR A 52 9.05 3.13 12.31
C THR A 52 8.73 2.28 13.55
N ARG A 53 7.99 1.18 13.38
CA ARG A 53 7.68 0.25 14.47
C ARG A 53 8.86 -0.64 14.83
N GLU A 54 9.57 -1.15 13.85
CA GLU A 54 10.79 -1.94 14.06
C GLU A 54 11.90 -1.11 14.72
N GLY A 55 12.08 0.15 14.31
CA GLY A 55 13.03 1.08 14.92
C GLY A 55 12.72 1.42 16.39
N LYS A 56 11.44 1.41 16.79
CA LYS A 56 11.03 1.58 18.20
C LYS A 56 11.20 0.31 19.03
N HIS A 57 11.13 -0.86 18.42
CA HIS A 57 11.31 -2.13 19.11
C HIS A 57 12.78 -2.47 19.38
N ASN A 58 13.70 -1.93 18.58
CA ASN A 58 15.16 -2.13 18.72
C ASN A 58 15.86 -1.10 19.62
N GLY A 59 15.16 -0.07 20.12
CA GLY A 59 15.72 0.97 20.99
C GLY A 59 15.59 0.71 22.50
N GLN A 60 15.10 -0.47 22.90
CA GLN A 60 15.01 -0.92 24.28
C GLN A 60 15.88 -2.17 24.46
N ASN A 61 17.20 -1.98 24.55
CA ASN A 61 18.15 -2.93 25.11
C ASN A 61 19.27 -2.14 25.80
#